data_AF-A0AAJ0G1S4-F1
#
_entry.id   AF-A0AAJ0G1S4-F1
#
_cell.length_a   1.000
_cell.length_b   1.000
_cell.length_c   1.000
_cell.angle_alpha   90.00
_cell.angle_beta   90.00
_cell.angle_gamma   90.00
#
_symmetry.space_group_name_H-M   'P 1'
#
loop_
_entity.id
_entity.type
_entity.pdbx_description
1 polymer ?
#
loop_
_entity_poly.entity_id
_entity_poly.type
_entity_poly.pdbx_seq_one_letter_code
_entity_poly.pdbx_strand_id
1 'polypeptide(L)'
;MYTFFNSQFFHFEFLHVIGTAPFEGCDIGECLEAGGSIRINDAESWFAPGTRGYAVLTFDGPGQGIFLRQQDQKMEFPAGAPAGTYMRHDWEAVISKALDRLFSYAAKSPQLHLDVEKVAVFGESMGAYFALRGSADPRIKACIAMDGFYDMWDIADSRIPPVFLKAWDTMGDGFFNRVVRSLAKVDFRTRFEFAHARFALGLPDFAQSTREFKKFTLRNQDGSEYLVQVKCPVFVTGAADWAYFPAQGNATKIHAVMEKLHPGKSKLWIAKGVGSGGLQAKVAAISVVHNKTFEWLDEVLARSK
;
A
#
# COMPACT_ATOMS: atom_id res chain seq x y z
N MET A 1 -5.56 -14.54 37.28
CA MET A 1 -5.43 -13.86 35.97
C MET A 1 -6.71 -13.08 35.75
N TYR A 2 -6.63 -11.81 35.38
CA TYR A 2 -7.83 -10.98 35.16
C TYR A 2 -8.52 -11.42 33.86
N THR A 3 -9.85 -11.57 33.89
CA THR A 3 -10.63 -12.05 32.74
C THR A 3 -11.43 -10.88 32.16
N PHE A 4 -11.15 -10.51 30.90
CA PHE A 4 -11.86 -9.43 30.20
C PHE A 4 -13.27 -9.83 29.75
N PHE A 5 -13.46 -11.10 29.36
CA PHE A 5 -14.74 -11.64 28.91
C PHE A 5 -15.04 -12.97 29.59
N ASN A 6 -16.31 -13.22 29.91
CA ASN A 6 -16.76 -14.51 30.44
C ASN A 6 -16.92 -15.60 29.34
N SER A 7 -16.33 -15.38 28.16
CA SER A 7 -16.25 -16.32 27.03
C SER A 7 -14.79 -16.62 26.73
N GLN A 8 -14.42 -17.90 26.67
CA GLN A 8 -13.04 -18.31 26.41
C GLN A 8 -12.53 -17.81 25.06
N PHE A 9 -13.36 -17.88 24.01
CA PHE A 9 -12.98 -17.43 22.66
C PHE A 9 -12.74 -15.92 22.62
N PHE A 10 -13.72 -15.12 23.04
CA PHE A 10 -13.59 -13.66 23.02
C PHE A 10 -12.50 -13.16 23.97
N HIS A 11 -12.30 -13.82 25.11
CA HIS A 11 -11.20 -13.48 26.01
C HIS A 11 -9.84 -13.75 25.38
N PHE A 12 -9.69 -14.90 24.70
CA PHE A 12 -8.47 -15.23 23.97
C PHE A 12 -8.17 -14.24 22.85
N GLU A 13 -9.15 -13.95 21.99
CA GLU A 13 -8.97 -13.01 20.87
C GLU A 13 -8.66 -11.60 21.39
N PHE A 14 -9.27 -11.18 22.50
CA PHE A 14 -9.02 -9.87 23.09
C PHE A 14 -7.60 -9.77 23.64
N LEU A 15 -7.15 -10.82 24.34
CA LEU A 15 -5.79 -10.91 24.83
C LEU A 15 -4.76 -10.95 23.69
N HIS A 16 -5.10 -11.59 22.57
CA HIS A 16 -4.25 -11.61 21.39
C HIS A 16 -4.06 -10.20 20.82
N VAL A 17 -5.16 -9.46 20.60
CA VAL A 17 -5.11 -8.09 20.09
C VAL A 17 -4.37 -7.17 21.07
N ILE A 18 -4.82 -7.08 22.33
CA ILE A 18 -4.19 -6.18 23.33
C ILE A 18 -2.74 -6.59 23.63
N GLY A 19 -2.40 -7.87 23.47
CA GLY A 19 -1.06 -8.40 23.60
C GLY A 19 -0.09 -7.91 22.50
N THR A 20 -0.61 -7.36 21.40
CA THR A 20 0.19 -6.67 20.38
C THR A 20 0.54 -5.23 20.76
N ALA A 21 -0.06 -4.66 21.81
CA ALA A 21 0.18 -3.28 22.22
C ALA A 21 1.67 -2.95 22.50
N PRO A 22 2.48 -3.82 23.14
CA PRO A 22 3.92 -3.57 23.31
C PRO A 22 4.69 -3.45 21.99
N PHE A 23 4.10 -3.92 20.88
CA PHE A 23 4.64 -3.85 19.53
C PHE A 23 3.82 -2.92 18.63
N GLU A 24 3.04 -2.00 19.24
CA GLU A 24 2.23 -0.99 18.55
C GLU A 24 1.18 -1.55 17.57
N GLY A 25 0.76 -2.81 17.75
CA GLY A 25 -0.29 -3.43 16.95
C GLY A 25 -1.71 -2.95 17.30
N CYS A 26 -1.88 -2.35 18.48
CA CYS A 26 -3.13 -1.72 18.91
C CYS A 26 -2.88 -0.66 20.00
N ASP A 27 -3.84 0.24 20.20
CA ASP A 27 -3.87 1.13 21.36
C ASP A 27 -4.62 0.45 22.53
N ILE A 28 -4.03 0.45 23.73
CA ILE A 28 -4.62 -0.20 24.92
C ILE A 28 -5.94 0.46 25.30
N GLY A 29 -6.03 1.79 25.20
CA GLY A 29 -7.25 2.54 25.51
C GLY A 29 -8.37 2.20 24.54
N GLU A 30 -8.10 2.22 23.23
CA GLU A 30 -9.07 1.83 22.21
C GLU A 30 -9.50 0.36 22.37
N CYS A 31 -8.58 -0.56 22.68
CA CYS A 31 -8.94 -1.94 22.98
C CYS A 31 -9.86 -2.05 24.19
N LEU A 32 -9.56 -1.37 25.30
CA LEU A 32 -10.41 -1.43 26.49
C LEU A 32 -11.79 -0.79 26.27
N GLU A 33 -11.85 0.32 25.53
CA GLU A 33 -13.10 0.97 25.13
C GLU A 33 -13.93 0.05 24.22
N ALA A 34 -13.30 -0.52 23.18
CA ALA A 34 -13.94 -1.48 22.30
C ALA A 34 -14.43 -2.70 23.09
N GLY A 35 -13.60 -3.21 24.00
CA GLY A 35 -13.92 -4.30 24.90
C GLY A 35 -15.18 -4.08 25.73
N GLY A 36 -15.41 -2.84 26.16
CA GLY A 36 -16.62 -2.44 26.90
C GLY A 36 -17.92 -2.49 26.08
N SER A 37 -17.84 -2.53 24.76
CA SER A 37 -19.00 -2.55 23.85
C SER A 37 -19.22 -3.87 23.12
N ILE A 38 -18.30 -4.84 23.28
CA ILE A 38 -18.47 -6.21 22.79
C ILE A 38 -19.50 -6.94 23.65
N ARG A 39 -20.54 -7.49 23.01
CA ARG A 39 -21.53 -8.37 23.63
C ARG A 39 -21.07 -9.82 23.55
N ILE A 40 -21.06 -10.48 24.70
CA ILE A 40 -20.64 -11.89 24.80
C ILE A 40 -21.56 -12.76 23.93
N ASN A 41 -20.96 -13.65 23.13
CA ASN A 41 -21.63 -14.57 22.18
C ASN A 41 -22.33 -13.89 20.99
N ASP A 42 -22.01 -12.63 20.73
CA ASP A 42 -22.45 -11.90 19.54
C ASP A 42 -21.23 -11.55 18.68
N ALA A 43 -20.95 -12.37 17.66
CA ALA A 43 -19.82 -12.16 16.77
C ALA A 43 -19.90 -10.80 16.05
N GLU A 44 -21.09 -10.28 15.75
CA GLU A 44 -21.25 -8.97 15.12
C GLU A 44 -20.80 -7.85 16.05
N SER A 45 -21.04 -7.99 17.35
CA SER A 45 -20.53 -7.04 18.35
C SER A 45 -19.01 -7.09 18.55
N TRP A 46 -18.31 -8.07 17.98
CA TRP A 46 -16.84 -8.04 17.90
C TRP A 46 -16.36 -7.05 16.84
N PHE A 47 -17.15 -6.88 15.78
CA PHE A 47 -16.84 -6.00 14.64
C PHE A 47 -17.47 -4.60 14.77
N ALA A 48 -18.47 -4.43 15.63
CA ALA A 48 -19.23 -3.17 15.80
C ALA A 48 -18.56 -2.06 16.65
N PRO A 49 -17.77 -2.34 17.71
CA PRO A 49 -17.13 -1.36 18.56
C PRO A 49 -16.19 -0.40 17.82
N GLY A 50 -16.41 0.90 17.96
CA GLY A 50 -15.45 1.93 17.52
C GLY A 50 -15.35 2.14 16.00
N THR A 51 -16.33 1.69 15.21
CA THR A 51 -16.34 1.99 13.77
C THR A 51 -16.46 3.50 13.58
N ARG A 52 -15.45 4.14 12.95
CA ARG A 52 -15.45 5.58 12.61
C ARG A 52 -16.48 5.94 11.52
N GLY A 53 -17.49 5.08 11.29
CA GLY A 53 -18.46 5.20 10.20
C GLY A 53 -17.94 4.77 8.82
N TYR A 54 -16.77 4.13 8.74
CA TYR A 54 -16.17 3.68 7.48
C TYR A 54 -16.39 2.19 7.25
N ALA A 55 -16.93 1.83 6.10
CA ALA A 55 -16.83 0.47 5.57
C ALA A 55 -15.47 0.29 4.89
N VAL A 56 -14.84 -0.87 5.06
CA VAL A 56 -13.52 -1.18 4.50
C VAL A 56 -13.64 -2.33 3.50
N LEU A 57 -13.12 -2.12 2.30
CA LEU A 57 -12.95 -3.16 1.28
C LEU A 57 -11.45 -3.41 1.07
N THR A 58 -10.98 -4.60 1.43
CA THR A 58 -9.64 -5.08 1.10
C THR A 58 -9.71 -6.10 -0.03
N PHE A 59 -8.74 -6.09 -0.94
CA PHE A 59 -8.65 -7.09 -1.99
C PHE A 59 -7.20 -7.32 -2.40
N ASP A 60 -6.90 -8.53 -2.88
CA ASP A 60 -5.62 -8.84 -3.52
C ASP A 60 -5.74 -8.61 -5.04
N GLY A 61 -4.86 -7.78 -5.59
CA GLY A 61 -4.75 -7.57 -7.04
C GLY A 61 -3.66 -8.42 -7.70
N PRO A 62 -3.41 -8.18 -8.99
CA PRO A 62 -2.32 -8.83 -9.73
C PRO A 62 -0.97 -8.66 -9.03
N GLY A 63 -0.25 -9.77 -8.85
CA GLY A 63 1.05 -9.81 -8.18
C GLY A 63 0.99 -9.75 -6.65
N GLN A 64 -0.19 -9.82 -6.04
CA GLN A 64 -0.37 -9.73 -4.58
C GLN A 64 -1.00 -10.98 -3.97
N GLY A 65 -0.63 -11.23 -2.71
CA GLY A 65 -1.34 -12.12 -1.79
C GLY A 65 -1.73 -13.50 -2.34
N ILE A 66 -2.98 -13.88 -2.10
CA ILE A 66 -3.52 -15.19 -2.46
C ILE A 66 -3.71 -15.34 -3.97
N PHE A 67 -3.98 -14.23 -4.67
CA PHE A 67 -4.17 -14.20 -6.12
C PHE A 67 -2.92 -14.66 -6.87
N LEU A 68 -1.73 -14.24 -6.41
CA LEU A 68 -0.45 -14.74 -6.92
C LEU A 68 -0.14 -16.17 -6.42
N ARG A 69 -0.38 -16.45 -5.13
CA ARG A 69 0.01 -17.74 -4.50
C ARG A 69 -0.81 -18.96 -4.94
N GLN A 70 -2.09 -18.79 -5.26
CA GLN A 70 -2.95 -19.91 -5.68
C GLN A 70 -2.61 -20.41 -7.09
N GLN A 71 -2.04 -19.56 -7.93
CA GLN A 71 -1.81 -19.86 -9.34
C GLN A 71 -0.37 -20.28 -9.66
N ASP A 72 0.57 -20.08 -8.73
CA ASP A 72 2.02 -20.21 -8.98
C ASP A 72 2.73 -21.30 -8.15
N GLN A 73 2.01 -22.34 -7.69
CA GLN A 73 2.62 -23.44 -6.90
C GLN A 73 3.56 -24.38 -7.72
N LYS A 74 4.13 -23.94 -8.84
CA LYS A 74 5.12 -24.71 -9.61
C LYS A 74 6.42 -23.93 -9.75
N MET A 75 7.53 -24.58 -9.40
CA MET A 75 8.90 -24.03 -9.35
C MET A 75 9.50 -23.64 -10.73
N GLU A 76 8.71 -23.55 -11.79
CA GLU A 76 9.19 -23.27 -13.14
C GLU A 76 8.99 -21.79 -13.46
N PHE A 77 10.09 -21.09 -13.71
CA PHE A 77 10.09 -19.70 -14.20
C PHE A 77 10.54 -19.64 -15.67
N PRO A 78 9.93 -18.78 -16.52
CA PRO A 78 8.87 -17.82 -16.18
C PRO A 78 7.58 -18.54 -15.79
N ALA A 79 6.90 -17.96 -14.80
CA ALA A 79 5.73 -18.56 -14.21
C ALA A 79 4.62 -18.70 -15.28
N GLY A 80 3.96 -19.85 -15.31
CA GLY A 80 2.94 -20.19 -16.31
C GLY A 80 1.54 -19.69 -16.00
N ALA A 81 1.38 -18.82 -14.99
CA ALA A 81 0.06 -18.31 -14.62
C ALA A 81 -0.56 -17.45 -15.74
N PRO A 82 -1.90 -17.42 -15.84
CA PRO A 82 -2.60 -16.67 -16.88
C PRO A 82 -2.22 -15.19 -16.99
N ALA A 83 -2.46 -14.61 -18.17
CA ALA A 83 -2.31 -13.17 -18.35
C ALA A 83 -3.19 -12.40 -17.35
N GLY A 84 -2.59 -11.46 -16.63
CA GLY A 84 -3.26 -10.68 -15.58
C GLY A 84 -3.02 -11.18 -14.15
N THR A 85 -2.28 -12.27 -13.95
CA THR A 85 -1.92 -12.75 -12.60
C THR A 85 -0.81 -11.93 -11.94
N TYR A 86 0.15 -11.45 -12.73
CA TYR A 86 1.33 -10.75 -12.22
C TYR A 86 1.14 -9.26 -12.06
N MET A 87 2.00 -8.67 -11.23
CA MET A 87 2.04 -7.24 -10.94
C MET A 87 2.10 -6.43 -12.23
N ARG A 88 1.15 -5.51 -12.38
CA ARG A 88 1.08 -4.56 -13.49
C ARG A 88 1.35 -3.14 -13.00
N HIS A 89 1.77 -2.25 -13.90
CA HIS A 89 2.09 -0.87 -13.54
C HIS A 89 0.89 0.08 -13.62
N ASP A 90 -0.15 -0.26 -14.39
CA ASP A 90 -1.33 0.55 -14.68
C ASP A 90 -2.51 0.18 -13.75
N TRP A 91 -2.31 0.43 -12.45
CA TRP A 91 -3.26 0.06 -11.40
C TRP A 91 -4.60 0.80 -11.43
N GLU A 92 -4.73 1.87 -12.22
CA GLU A 92 -6.03 2.46 -12.55
C GLU A 92 -6.99 1.45 -13.18
N ALA A 93 -6.48 0.49 -13.97
CA ALA A 93 -7.29 -0.57 -14.57
C ALA A 93 -7.80 -1.59 -13.53
N VAL A 94 -7.05 -1.79 -12.44
CA VAL A 94 -7.41 -2.71 -11.35
C VAL A 94 -8.39 -2.04 -10.39
N ILE A 95 -8.06 -0.82 -9.94
CA ILE A 95 -8.87 -0.05 -9.00
C ILE A 95 -10.25 0.26 -9.60
N SER A 96 -10.31 0.62 -10.88
CA SER A 96 -11.60 0.87 -11.55
C SER A 96 -12.51 -0.37 -11.53
N LYS A 97 -11.95 -1.59 -11.63
CA LYS A 97 -12.71 -2.86 -11.52
C LYS A 97 -13.12 -3.19 -10.09
N ALA A 98 -12.28 -2.88 -9.10
CA ALA A 98 -12.65 -2.98 -7.69
C ALA A 98 -13.82 -2.05 -7.36
N LEU A 99 -13.81 -0.83 -7.90
CA LEU A 99 -14.90 0.13 -7.78
C LEU A 99 -16.17 -0.34 -8.50
N ASP A 100 -16.08 -0.92 -9.70
CA ASP A 100 -17.25 -1.53 -10.38
C ASP A 100 -17.91 -2.58 -9.48
N ARG A 101 -17.10 -3.42 -8.82
CA ARG A 101 -17.60 -4.44 -7.89
C ARG A 101 -18.23 -3.82 -6.64
N LEU A 102 -17.60 -2.81 -6.04
CA LEU A 102 -18.11 -2.09 -4.87
C LEU A 102 -19.48 -1.46 -5.16
N PHE A 103 -19.59 -0.71 -6.25
CA PHE A 103 -20.84 -0.04 -6.63
C PHE A 103 -21.94 -1.04 -6.95
N SER A 104 -21.62 -2.13 -7.66
CA SER A 104 -22.59 -3.20 -7.92
C SER A 104 -23.04 -3.91 -6.64
N TYR A 105 -22.13 -4.11 -5.69
CA TYR A 105 -22.45 -4.72 -4.40
C TYR A 105 -23.35 -3.81 -3.56
N ALA A 106 -22.99 -2.52 -3.43
CA ALA A 106 -23.78 -1.53 -2.72
C ALA A 106 -25.21 -1.42 -3.28
N ALA A 107 -25.36 -1.37 -4.61
CA ALA A 107 -26.66 -1.32 -5.27
C ALA A 107 -27.53 -2.57 -4.98
N LYS A 108 -26.91 -3.74 -4.83
CA LYS A 108 -27.59 -5.01 -4.49
C LYS A 108 -27.82 -5.19 -2.99
N SER A 109 -27.26 -4.32 -2.15
CA SER A 109 -27.30 -4.45 -0.70
C SER A 109 -27.66 -3.12 -0.03
N PRO A 110 -28.85 -2.55 -0.33
CA PRO A 110 -29.27 -1.25 0.20
C PRO A 110 -29.36 -1.22 1.73
N GLN A 111 -29.59 -2.37 2.37
CA GLN A 111 -29.62 -2.53 3.82
C GLN A 111 -28.27 -2.24 4.51
N LEU A 112 -27.16 -2.21 3.76
CA LEU A 112 -25.84 -1.89 4.30
C LEU A 112 -25.59 -0.38 4.41
N HIS A 113 -26.48 0.45 3.84
CA HIS A 113 -26.41 1.91 3.90
C HIS A 113 -25.03 2.48 3.47
N LEU A 114 -24.41 1.88 2.45
CA LEU A 114 -23.09 2.31 1.96
C LEU A 114 -23.20 3.61 1.16
N ASP A 115 -22.54 4.67 1.61
CA ASP A 115 -22.44 5.95 0.91
C ASP A 115 -21.33 5.89 -0.15
N VAL A 116 -21.68 5.46 -1.37
CA VAL A 116 -20.75 5.35 -2.50
C VAL A 116 -20.36 6.69 -3.11
N GLU A 117 -20.93 7.81 -2.65
CA GLU A 117 -20.48 9.15 -3.02
C GLU A 117 -19.25 9.59 -2.21
N LYS A 118 -18.85 8.83 -1.17
CA LYS A 118 -17.72 9.13 -0.28
C LYS A 118 -16.68 8.02 -0.24
N VAL A 119 -16.23 7.58 -1.41
CA VAL A 119 -15.22 6.51 -1.51
C VAL A 119 -13.81 7.08 -1.36
N ALA A 120 -13.04 6.54 -0.42
CA ALA A 120 -11.61 6.81 -0.29
C ALA A 120 -10.78 5.59 -0.73
N VAL A 121 -9.55 5.83 -1.20
CA VAL A 121 -8.56 4.79 -1.43
C VAL A 121 -7.36 5.00 -0.52
N PHE A 122 -6.89 3.90 0.07
CA PHE A 122 -5.71 3.87 0.92
C PHE A 122 -4.68 2.93 0.32
N GLY A 123 -3.44 3.41 0.22
CA GLY A 123 -2.33 2.63 -0.27
C GLY A 123 -1.06 2.88 0.53
N GLU A 124 -0.38 1.80 0.88
CA GLU A 124 0.85 1.80 1.67
C GLU A 124 2.03 1.31 0.84
N SER A 125 3.18 1.98 0.93
CA SER A 125 4.41 1.59 0.24
C SER A 125 4.19 1.51 -1.28
N MET A 126 4.34 0.33 -1.90
CA MET A 126 3.96 0.14 -3.32
C MET A 126 2.47 0.40 -3.58
N GLY A 127 1.61 0.12 -2.60
CA GLY A 127 0.19 0.44 -2.64
C GLY A 127 -0.11 1.93 -2.75
N ALA A 128 0.75 2.81 -2.25
CA ALA A 128 0.57 4.25 -2.39
C ALA A 128 0.65 4.70 -3.86
N TYR A 129 1.55 4.08 -4.64
CA TYR A 129 1.59 4.27 -6.09
C TYR A 129 0.29 3.76 -6.75
N PHE A 130 -0.23 2.60 -6.32
CA PHE A 130 -1.49 2.05 -6.83
C PHE A 130 -2.68 2.96 -6.51
N ALA A 131 -2.73 3.50 -5.29
CA ALA A 131 -3.77 4.43 -4.85
C ALA A 131 -3.74 5.73 -5.67
N LEU A 132 -2.56 6.31 -5.90
CA LEU A 132 -2.40 7.49 -6.75
C LEU A 132 -2.83 7.25 -8.19
N ARG A 133 -2.42 6.12 -8.79
CA ARG A 133 -2.88 5.71 -10.13
C ARG A 133 -4.39 5.53 -10.15
N GLY A 134 -4.93 4.76 -9.21
CA GLY A 134 -6.36 4.50 -9.06
C GLY A 134 -7.20 5.76 -8.91
N SER A 135 -6.67 6.79 -8.25
CA SER A 135 -7.38 8.06 -8.00
C SER A 135 -7.58 8.95 -9.23
N ALA A 136 -7.16 8.50 -10.41
CA ALA A 136 -7.64 9.05 -11.67
C ALA A 136 -9.14 8.73 -11.90
N ASP A 137 -9.68 7.68 -11.27
CA ASP A 137 -11.10 7.35 -11.33
C ASP A 137 -11.92 8.35 -10.48
N PRO A 138 -12.89 9.08 -11.08
CA PRO A 138 -13.59 10.18 -10.40
C PRO A 138 -14.54 9.72 -9.28
N ARG A 139 -14.77 8.41 -9.15
CA ARG A 139 -15.52 7.84 -8.01
C ARG A 139 -14.75 7.95 -6.71
N ILE A 140 -13.41 8.01 -6.75
CA ILE A 140 -12.57 8.23 -5.58
C ILE A 140 -12.60 9.70 -5.19
N LYS A 141 -12.97 9.99 -3.94
CA LYS A 141 -13.10 11.32 -3.36
C LYS A 141 -11.95 11.70 -2.43
N ALA A 142 -11.14 10.73 -2.00
CA ALA A 142 -9.94 10.98 -1.19
C ALA A 142 -8.91 9.87 -1.44
N CYS A 143 -7.63 10.24 -1.48
CA CYS A 143 -6.53 9.30 -1.65
C CYS A 143 -5.53 9.44 -0.50
N ILE A 144 -5.18 8.34 0.16
CA ILE A 144 -4.06 8.28 1.09
C ILE A 144 -2.93 7.53 0.42
N ALA A 145 -1.85 8.25 0.15
CA ALA A 145 -0.62 7.73 -0.43
C ALA A 145 0.45 7.67 0.66
N MET A 146 0.52 6.54 1.36
CA MET A 146 1.37 6.36 2.53
C MET A 146 2.76 5.84 2.15
N ASP A 147 3.77 6.68 2.35
CA ASP A 147 5.19 6.37 2.11
C ASP A 147 5.45 5.74 0.73
N GLY A 148 4.83 6.29 -0.32
CA GLY A 148 4.97 5.83 -1.70
C GLY A 148 6.21 6.38 -2.42
N PHE A 149 6.44 5.87 -3.63
CA PHE A 149 7.45 6.38 -4.55
C PHE A 149 6.85 7.21 -5.69
N TYR A 150 7.66 8.10 -6.28
CA TYR A 150 7.29 8.81 -7.51
C TYR A 150 7.61 8.00 -8.76
N ASP A 151 8.81 7.42 -8.77
CA ASP A 151 9.36 6.64 -9.87
C ASP A 151 10.18 5.49 -9.26
N MET A 152 9.80 4.25 -9.55
CA MET A 152 10.47 3.08 -8.99
C MET A 152 11.88 2.89 -9.54
N TRP A 153 12.15 3.40 -10.76
CA TRP A 153 13.49 3.34 -11.34
C TRP A 153 14.47 4.25 -10.59
N ASP A 154 14.05 5.44 -10.15
CA ASP A 154 14.92 6.34 -9.38
C ASP A 154 15.47 5.65 -8.11
N ILE A 155 14.66 4.76 -7.51
CA ILE A 155 15.07 3.97 -6.33
C ILE A 155 16.02 2.84 -6.72
N ALA A 156 15.73 2.12 -7.80
CA ALA A 156 16.62 1.06 -8.29
C ALA A 156 17.98 1.64 -8.70
N ASP A 157 17.98 2.73 -9.46
CA ASP A 157 19.16 3.45 -9.94
C ASP A 157 20.03 3.94 -8.78
N SER A 158 19.43 4.52 -7.73
CA SER A 158 20.16 4.99 -6.54
C SER A 158 20.93 3.90 -5.79
N ARG A 159 20.57 2.62 -6.00
CA ARG A 159 21.17 1.45 -5.33
C ARG A 159 22.15 0.70 -6.20
N ILE A 160 22.14 0.95 -7.51
CA ILE A 160 23.01 0.26 -8.46
C ILE A 160 24.19 1.18 -8.79
N PRO A 161 25.45 0.80 -8.53
CA PRO A 161 26.60 1.61 -8.86
C PRO A 161 26.62 2.01 -10.35
N PRO A 162 26.90 3.27 -10.73
CA PRO A 162 26.88 3.72 -12.13
C PRO A 162 27.78 2.90 -13.07
N VAL A 163 28.94 2.46 -12.57
CA VAL A 163 29.85 1.58 -13.31
C VAL A 163 29.19 0.23 -13.61
N PHE A 164 28.39 -0.28 -12.69
CA PHE A 164 27.67 -1.53 -12.87
C PHE A 164 26.50 -1.39 -13.86
N LEU A 165 25.76 -0.28 -13.83
CA LEU A 165 24.74 0.02 -14.84
C LEU A 165 25.34 0.06 -16.25
N LYS A 166 26.46 0.79 -16.42
CA LYS A 166 27.18 0.85 -17.71
C LYS A 166 27.66 -0.53 -18.17
N ALA A 167 28.19 -1.34 -17.24
CA ALA A 167 28.60 -2.71 -17.53
C ALA A 167 27.40 -3.58 -17.92
N TRP A 168 26.27 -3.44 -17.26
CA TRP A 168 25.03 -4.14 -17.63
C TRP A 168 24.56 -3.74 -19.03
N ASP A 169 24.51 -2.45 -19.36
CA ASP A 169 24.12 -1.99 -20.70
C ASP A 169 25.05 -2.52 -21.81
N THR A 170 26.35 -2.64 -21.50
CA THR A 170 27.36 -3.10 -22.48
C THR A 170 27.43 -4.63 -22.59
N MET A 171 27.33 -5.35 -21.47
CA MET A 171 27.55 -6.80 -21.37
C MET A 171 26.25 -7.62 -21.39
N GLY A 172 25.09 -6.97 -21.32
CA GLY A 172 23.77 -7.57 -21.42
C GLY A 172 23.27 -8.26 -20.15
N ASP A 173 22.04 -8.73 -20.21
CA ASP A 173 21.29 -9.29 -19.07
C ASP A 173 21.94 -10.55 -18.49
N GLY A 174 22.69 -11.32 -19.29
CA GLY A 174 23.42 -12.49 -18.81
C GLY A 174 24.51 -12.14 -17.78
N PHE A 175 25.18 -10.99 -17.94
CA PHE A 175 26.14 -10.49 -16.96
C PHE A 175 25.46 -10.10 -15.65
N PHE A 176 24.41 -9.27 -15.73
CA PHE A 176 23.64 -8.82 -14.56
C PHE A 176 23.12 -10.00 -13.75
N ASN A 177 22.49 -10.97 -14.43
CA ASN A 177 21.93 -12.15 -13.79
C ASN A 177 23.00 -13.01 -13.07
N ARG A 178 24.21 -13.15 -13.63
CA ARG A 178 25.31 -13.87 -12.96
C ARG A 178 25.80 -13.17 -11.70
N VAL A 179 25.90 -11.85 -11.74
CA VAL A 179 26.33 -11.05 -10.58
C VAL A 179 25.29 -11.13 -9.47
N VAL A 180 24.02 -10.86 -9.78
CA VAL A 180 22.92 -10.93 -8.80
C VAL A 180 22.82 -12.34 -8.19
N ARG A 181 22.91 -13.41 -8.99
CA ARG A 181 22.93 -14.79 -8.47
C ARG A 181 24.10 -15.05 -7.52
N SER A 182 25.24 -14.41 -7.73
CA SER A 182 26.42 -14.59 -6.88
C SER A 182 26.25 -13.85 -5.56
N LEU A 183 25.78 -12.60 -5.60
CA LEU A 183 25.50 -11.80 -4.39
C LEU A 183 24.38 -12.41 -3.55
N ALA A 184 23.32 -12.92 -4.19
CA ALA A 184 22.20 -13.58 -3.52
C ALA A 184 22.58 -14.85 -2.74
N LYS A 185 23.76 -15.44 -2.96
CA LYS A 185 24.25 -16.58 -2.16
C LYS A 185 24.70 -16.16 -0.76
N VAL A 186 25.15 -14.92 -0.60
CA VAL A 186 25.79 -14.43 0.62
C VAL A 186 25.01 -13.30 1.30
N ASP A 187 24.14 -12.59 0.58
CA ASP A 187 23.30 -11.53 1.13
C ASP A 187 21.81 -11.89 1.04
N PHE A 188 21.16 -12.06 2.20
CA PHE A 188 19.75 -12.41 2.29
C PHE A 188 18.86 -11.32 1.67
N ARG A 189 19.18 -10.04 1.92
CA ARG A 189 18.38 -8.91 1.45
C ARG A 189 18.31 -8.89 -0.07
N THR A 190 19.46 -8.95 -0.74
CA THR A 190 19.57 -9.07 -2.21
C THR A 190 18.79 -10.29 -2.71
N ARG A 191 18.97 -11.46 -2.09
CA ARG A 191 18.25 -12.67 -2.49
C ARG A 191 16.74 -12.48 -2.42
N PHE A 192 16.25 -11.94 -1.31
CA PHE A 192 14.83 -11.72 -1.08
C PHE A 192 14.26 -10.68 -2.05
N GLU A 193 14.88 -9.50 -2.16
CA GLU A 193 14.39 -8.40 -2.99
C GLU A 193 14.28 -8.81 -4.47
N PHE A 194 15.34 -9.39 -5.05
CA PHE A 194 15.33 -9.79 -6.47
C PHE A 194 14.43 -11.00 -6.74
N ALA A 195 14.37 -11.98 -5.83
CA ALA A 195 13.45 -13.11 -5.97
C ALA A 195 11.99 -12.65 -5.86
N HIS A 196 11.70 -11.76 -4.91
CA HIS A 196 10.36 -11.22 -4.70
C HIS A 196 9.90 -10.36 -5.88
N ALA A 197 10.77 -9.47 -6.40
CA ALA A 197 10.47 -8.68 -7.59
C ALA A 197 10.15 -9.57 -8.79
N ARG A 198 10.99 -10.58 -9.04
CA ARG A 198 10.79 -11.55 -10.12
C ARG A 198 9.49 -12.34 -9.97
N PHE A 199 9.19 -12.77 -8.75
CA PHE A 199 7.96 -13.49 -8.41
C PHE A 199 6.72 -12.60 -8.62
N ALA A 200 6.71 -11.39 -8.07
CA ALA A 200 5.59 -10.46 -8.20
C ALA A 200 5.32 -10.09 -9.67
N LEU A 201 6.38 -9.86 -10.47
CA LEU A 201 6.28 -9.46 -11.88
C LEU A 201 6.12 -10.63 -12.85
N GLY A 202 6.31 -11.88 -12.41
CA GLY A 202 6.23 -13.07 -13.27
C GLY A 202 7.30 -13.12 -14.37
N LEU A 203 8.39 -12.38 -14.23
CA LEU A 203 9.40 -12.25 -15.27
C LEU A 203 10.48 -13.35 -15.17
N PRO A 204 11.11 -13.74 -16.30
CA PRO A 204 11.96 -14.92 -16.33
C PRO A 204 13.28 -14.74 -15.57
N ASP A 205 13.78 -13.52 -15.43
CA ASP A 205 15.09 -13.25 -14.82
C ASP A 205 15.17 -11.88 -14.12
N PHE A 206 16.23 -11.69 -13.33
CA PHE A 206 16.40 -10.50 -12.47
C PHE A 206 16.63 -9.22 -13.28
N ALA A 207 17.31 -9.31 -14.42
CA ALA A 207 17.58 -8.15 -15.26
C ALA A 207 16.27 -7.62 -15.85
N GLN A 208 15.43 -8.49 -16.39
CA GLN A 208 14.11 -8.13 -16.92
C GLN A 208 13.21 -7.55 -15.82
N SER A 209 13.15 -8.19 -14.64
CA SER A 209 12.39 -7.66 -13.49
C SER A 209 12.84 -6.26 -13.08
N THR A 210 14.14 -6.02 -13.09
CA THR A 210 14.71 -4.72 -12.71
C THR A 210 14.40 -3.65 -13.76
N ARG A 211 14.48 -3.97 -15.06
CA ARG A 211 14.09 -3.04 -16.14
C ARG A 211 12.61 -2.70 -16.08
N GLU A 212 11.76 -3.64 -15.66
CA GLU A 212 10.31 -3.46 -15.58
C GLU A 212 9.92 -2.36 -14.57
N PHE A 213 10.73 -2.09 -13.54
CA PHE A 213 10.54 -0.97 -12.62
C PHE A 213 10.45 0.39 -13.32
N LYS A 214 11.04 0.55 -14.51
CA LYS A 214 10.92 1.78 -15.33
C LYS A 214 9.47 2.10 -15.72
N LYS A 215 8.57 1.11 -15.70
CA LYS A 215 7.15 1.33 -16.00
C LYS A 215 6.35 1.80 -14.78
N PHE A 216 6.87 1.60 -13.56
CA PHE A 216 6.21 1.99 -12.31
C PHE A 216 6.59 3.43 -11.98
N THR A 217 5.90 4.37 -12.64
CA THR A 217 6.18 5.80 -12.51
C THR A 217 4.91 6.63 -12.62
N LEU A 218 4.89 7.76 -11.92
CA LEU A 218 3.85 8.80 -12.03
C LEU A 218 4.14 9.79 -13.17
N ARG A 219 5.07 9.45 -14.08
CA ARG A 219 5.27 10.13 -15.35
C ARG A 219 4.52 9.41 -16.46
N ASN A 220 3.91 10.16 -17.36
CA ASN A 220 3.37 9.63 -18.61
C ASN A 220 4.51 9.36 -19.60
N GLN A 221 4.20 8.59 -20.65
CA GLN A 221 5.19 8.22 -21.68
C GLN A 221 5.74 9.44 -22.44
N ASP A 222 4.96 10.51 -22.54
CA ASP A 222 5.36 11.79 -23.15
C ASP A 222 6.16 12.70 -22.18
N GLY A 223 6.42 12.23 -20.96
CA GLY A 223 7.11 12.97 -19.90
C GLY A 223 6.22 13.93 -19.11
N SER A 224 4.91 14.01 -19.41
CA SER A 224 3.96 14.79 -18.62
C SER A 224 3.62 14.13 -17.28
N GLU A 225 3.03 14.88 -16.35
CA GLU A 225 2.71 14.38 -15.01
C GLU A 225 1.39 13.60 -15.00
N TYR A 226 1.41 12.33 -14.60
CA TYR A 226 0.21 11.51 -14.46
C TYR A 226 -0.78 12.13 -13.47
N LEU A 227 -0.27 12.77 -12.41
CA LEU A 227 -1.04 13.37 -11.31
C LEU A 227 -1.99 14.49 -11.77
N VAL A 228 -1.91 14.96 -13.02
CA VAL A 228 -2.93 15.85 -13.60
C VAL A 228 -4.32 15.22 -13.56
N GLN A 229 -4.41 13.89 -13.60
CA GLN A 229 -5.65 13.12 -13.59
C GLN A 229 -6.24 12.95 -12.18
N VAL A 230 -5.43 13.08 -11.13
CA VAL A 230 -5.86 12.88 -9.74
C VAL A 230 -6.54 14.14 -9.22
N LYS A 231 -7.87 14.19 -9.31
CA LYS A 231 -8.66 15.39 -8.96
C LYS A 231 -9.10 15.45 -7.49
N CYS A 232 -9.07 14.33 -6.78
CA CYS A 232 -9.44 14.28 -5.36
C CYS A 232 -8.33 14.85 -4.47
N PRO A 233 -8.64 15.27 -3.23
CA PRO A 233 -7.63 15.53 -2.22
C PRO A 233 -6.74 14.31 -1.96
N VAL A 234 -5.46 14.55 -1.71
CA VAL A 234 -4.43 13.52 -1.48
C VAL A 234 -3.71 13.78 -0.17
N PHE A 235 -3.75 12.81 0.74
CA PHE A 235 -2.87 12.79 1.91
C PHE A 235 -1.61 12.00 1.58
N VAL A 236 -0.50 12.70 1.45
CA VAL A 236 0.82 12.12 1.17
C VAL A 236 1.60 12.00 2.48
N THR A 237 2.16 10.83 2.75
CA THR A 237 3.07 10.66 3.89
C THR A 237 4.46 10.26 3.46
N GLY A 238 5.45 10.62 4.29
CA GLY A 238 6.84 10.23 4.12
C GLY A 238 7.45 9.73 5.43
N ALA A 239 8.44 8.84 5.33
CA ALA A 239 9.21 8.31 6.44
C ALA A 239 10.60 8.96 6.47
N ALA A 240 10.96 9.60 7.58
CA ALA A 240 12.31 10.11 7.77
C ALA A 240 13.33 8.98 8.03
N ASP A 241 12.89 7.90 8.68
CA ASP A 241 13.68 6.71 9.01
C ASP A 241 13.35 5.57 8.01
N TRP A 242 13.62 5.84 6.73
CA TRP A 242 13.19 5.01 5.60
C TRP A 242 14.08 3.78 5.38
N ALA A 243 13.47 2.68 4.91
CA ALA A 243 14.18 1.47 4.49
C ALA A 243 14.34 1.37 2.96
N TYR A 244 13.39 1.94 2.21
CA TYR A 244 13.35 1.92 0.75
C TYR A 244 13.16 3.28 0.11
N PHE A 245 12.17 4.04 0.58
CA PHE A 245 11.73 5.27 -0.10
C PHE A 245 12.07 6.49 0.74
N PRO A 246 13.12 7.26 0.39
CA PRO A 246 13.36 8.52 1.07
C PRO A 246 12.18 9.46 0.85
N ALA A 247 11.69 10.09 1.91
CA ALA A 247 10.62 11.08 1.79
C ALA A 247 11.01 12.21 0.82
N GLN A 248 12.29 12.59 0.85
CA GLN A 248 12.84 13.54 -0.11
C GLN A 248 12.94 12.92 -1.51
N GLY A 249 12.35 13.57 -2.50
CA GLY A 249 12.33 13.10 -3.89
C GLY A 249 11.17 12.15 -4.21
N ASN A 250 10.51 11.58 -3.19
CA ASN A 250 9.28 10.80 -3.34
C ASN A 250 8.07 11.55 -2.77
N ALA A 251 7.80 11.43 -1.46
CA ALA A 251 6.67 12.09 -0.82
C ALA A 251 6.65 13.62 -1.05
N THR A 252 7.81 14.28 -0.93
CA THR A 252 7.92 15.72 -1.19
C THR A 252 7.67 16.08 -2.65
N LYS A 253 8.08 15.21 -3.59
CA LYS A 253 7.84 15.40 -5.02
C LYS A 253 6.37 15.19 -5.38
N ILE A 254 5.73 14.13 -4.87
CA ILE A 254 4.29 13.89 -5.05
C ILE A 254 3.50 15.10 -4.55
N HIS A 255 3.79 15.58 -3.33
CA HIS A 255 3.15 16.77 -2.76
C HIS A 255 3.38 18.02 -3.62
N ALA A 256 4.63 18.31 -4.01
CA ALA A 256 4.94 19.49 -4.81
C ALA A 256 4.25 19.49 -6.18
N VAL A 257 4.17 18.34 -6.84
CA VAL A 257 3.46 18.19 -8.12
C VAL A 257 1.95 18.34 -7.91
N MET A 258 1.39 17.76 -6.85
CA MET A 258 -0.02 17.95 -6.51
C MET A 258 -0.36 19.41 -6.22
N GLU A 259 0.43 20.13 -5.42
CA GLU A 259 0.19 21.55 -5.16
C GLU A 259 0.32 22.41 -6.41
N LYS A 260 1.23 22.06 -7.33
CA LYS A 260 1.35 22.75 -8.62
C LYS A 260 0.13 22.53 -9.53
N LEU A 261 -0.37 21.30 -9.60
CA LEU A 261 -1.45 20.93 -10.53
C LEU A 261 -2.85 21.19 -9.94
N HIS A 262 -2.98 21.05 -8.63
CA HIS A 262 -4.24 21.14 -7.87
C HIS A 262 -3.99 21.85 -6.53
N PRO A 263 -3.78 23.19 -6.53
CA PRO A 263 -3.44 23.94 -5.32
C PRO A 263 -4.40 23.68 -4.15
N GLY A 264 -3.84 23.41 -2.97
CA GLY A 264 -4.60 23.15 -1.74
C GLY A 264 -5.29 21.78 -1.68
N LYS A 265 -5.06 20.89 -2.65
CA LYS A 265 -5.60 19.52 -2.64
C LYS A 265 -4.63 18.49 -2.07
N SER A 266 -3.46 18.86 -1.57
CA SER A 266 -2.59 17.89 -0.93
C SER A 266 -2.14 18.27 0.47
N LYS A 267 -2.13 17.27 1.35
CA LYS A 267 -1.58 17.36 2.71
C LYS A 267 -0.31 16.52 2.75
N LEU A 268 0.77 17.04 3.31
CA LEU A 268 2.01 16.30 3.50
C LEU A 268 2.27 16.08 4.99
N TRP A 269 2.59 14.83 5.35
CA TRP A 269 3.08 14.49 6.68
C TRP A 269 4.34 13.63 6.60
N ILE A 270 5.47 14.21 6.99
CA ILE A 270 6.73 13.47 7.13
C ILE A 270 6.97 13.24 8.61
N ALA A 271 6.98 11.99 9.02
CA ALA A 271 7.19 11.58 10.40
C ALA A 271 8.65 11.19 10.66
N LYS A 272 9.10 11.34 11.90
CA LYS A 272 10.44 10.97 12.39
C LYS A 272 10.33 10.28 13.75
N GLY A 273 11.12 9.23 13.96
CA GLY A 273 11.13 8.41 15.16
C GLY A 273 10.07 7.30 15.10
N VAL A 274 10.41 6.14 15.66
CA VAL A 274 9.62 4.90 15.57
C VAL A 274 8.14 5.12 15.92
N GLY A 275 7.85 5.48 17.18
CA GLY A 275 6.46 5.65 17.66
C GLY A 275 5.70 6.87 17.12
N SER A 276 6.34 7.69 16.27
CA SER A 276 5.67 8.80 15.57
C SER A 276 5.36 8.47 14.11
N GLY A 277 5.70 7.26 13.63
CA GLY A 277 5.57 6.86 12.23
C GLY A 277 6.79 7.17 11.37
N GLY A 278 7.97 7.28 11.98
CA GLY A 278 9.22 7.56 11.27
C GLY A 278 9.66 6.43 10.34
N LEU A 279 9.28 5.18 10.65
CA LEU A 279 9.57 4.01 9.81
C LEU A 279 8.67 3.98 8.58
N GLN A 280 9.22 3.48 7.47
CA GLN A 280 8.48 3.31 6.22
C GLN A 280 7.24 2.45 6.43
N ALA A 281 6.18 2.82 5.72
CA ALA A 281 4.88 2.16 5.80
C ALA A 281 4.23 2.32 7.19
N LYS A 282 4.85 3.13 8.06
CA LYS A 282 4.40 3.41 9.42
C LYS A 282 4.17 2.15 10.25
N VAL A 283 4.90 1.08 9.94
CA VAL A 283 4.73 -0.28 10.47
C VAL A 283 4.82 -0.39 12.00
N ALA A 284 5.39 0.62 12.66
CA ALA A 284 5.52 0.70 14.11
C ALA A 284 4.90 1.99 14.65
N ALA A 285 3.75 2.41 14.11
CA ALA A 285 2.95 3.54 14.62
C ALA A 285 1.50 3.50 14.10
N ILE A 286 0.88 2.32 14.04
CA ILE A 286 -0.41 2.10 13.37
C ILE A 286 -1.50 2.99 13.96
N SER A 287 -1.57 3.12 15.30
CA SER A 287 -2.56 3.97 15.97
C SER A 287 -2.42 5.46 15.58
N VAL A 288 -1.20 5.96 15.44
CA VAL A 288 -0.93 7.34 15.00
C VAL A 288 -1.39 7.56 13.56
N VAL A 289 -1.15 6.58 12.69
CA VAL A 289 -1.59 6.62 11.29
C VAL A 289 -3.10 6.63 11.19
N HIS A 290 -3.77 5.72 11.90
CA HIS A 290 -5.22 5.65 11.90
C HIS A 290 -5.80 6.97 12.38
N ASN A 291 -5.34 7.51 13.51
CA ASN A 291 -5.80 8.80 14.01
C ASN A 291 -5.71 9.90 12.95
N LYS A 292 -4.53 10.14 12.38
CA LYS A 292 -4.32 11.20 11.37
C LYS A 292 -5.06 10.96 10.06
N THR A 293 -5.19 9.70 9.65
CA THR A 293 -5.84 9.32 8.39
C THR A 293 -7.33 9.60 8.47
N PHE A 294 -8.00 9.10 9.49
CA PHE A 294 -9.45 9.29 9.60
C PHE A 294 -9.81 10.72 10.04
N GLU A 295 -9.00 11.40 10.86
CA GLU A 295 -9.17 12.85 11.12
C GLU A 295 -9.23 13.62 9.80
N TRP A 296 -8.29 13.33 8.89
CA TRP A 296 -8.25 13.97 7.58
C TRP A 296 -9.40 13.53 6.66
N LEU A 297 -9.77 12.25 6.67
CA LEU A 297 -10.89 11.76 5.87
C LEU A 297 -12.21 12.37 6.31
N ASP A 298 -12.44 12.52 7.61
CA ASP A 298 -13.65 13.14 8.15
C ASP A 298 -13.76 14.60 7.68
N GLU A 299 -12.66 15.34 7.66
CA GLU A 299 -12.62 16.71 7.12
C GLU A 299 -12.92 16.76 5.62
N VAL A 300 -12.34 15.86 4.83
CA VAL A 300 -12.44 15.88 3.36
C VAL A 300 -13.80 15.38 2.88
N LEU A 301 -14.29 14.29 3.45
CA LEU A 301 -15.53 13.65 3.03
C LEU A 301 -16.77 14.35 3.60
N ALA A 302 -16.67 15.06 4.73
CA ALA A 302 -17.76 15.92 5.21
C ALA A 302 -17.99 17.16 4.32
N ARG A 303 -16.96 17.63 3.60
CA ARG A 303 -17.04 18.79 2.69
C ARG A 303 -17.58 18.46 1.30
N SER A 304 -17.67 17.18 0.95
CA SER A 304 -18.24 16.72 -0.32
C SER A 304 -19.76 16.79 -0.21
N LYS A 305 -20.34 17.93 -0.61
CA LYS A 305 -21.78 18.16 -0.80
C LYS A 305 -22.11 18.26 -2.27
#